data_AF-A0A4U9TZC5-F1
#
_entry.id   AF-A0A4U9TZC5-F1
#
_cell.length_a   1.000
_cell.length_b   1.000
_cell.length_c   1.000
_cell.angle_alpha   90.00
_cell.angle_beta   90.00
_cell.angle_gamma   90.00
#
_symmetry.space_group_name_H-M   'P 1'
#
loop_
_entity.id
_entity.type
_entity.pdbx_description
1 polymer ?
#
loop_
_entity_poly.entity_id
_entity_poly.type
_entity_poly.pdbx_seq_one_letter_code
_entity_poly.pdbx_strand_id
1 'polypeptide(L)'
;MGNMTMTILNHTLGFPRVGLRRELKKAQESYWAGNSTQEELLAVGRELRARHWQQQQQAGVDLVPVGDFAWYDHVLTTSLLLGNVPARHQNKDGSIDLDTLFRIGRGRAPTGEPAAAAEMTKWFNTNYHYMVPEFTKGQQFKLGWTQLLDEVDEALALATKSSRCCWAR
;
A
#
# COMPACT_ATOMS: atom_id res chain seq x y z
N MET A 1 33.40 -7.86 -33.63
CA MET A 1 31.99 -7.53 -33.33
C MET A 1 31.65 -8.22 -32.01
N GLY A 2 31.52 -7.45 -30.93
CA GLY A 2 31.29 -8.00 -29.59
C GLY A 2 29.88 -8.60 -29.51
N ASN A 3 29.79 -9.84 -29.06
CA ASN A 3 28.52 -10.52 -28.83
C ASN A 3 27.82 -9.79 -27.67
N MET A 4 26.82 -8.94 -27.95
CA MET A 4 25.95 -8.39 -26.92
C MET A 4 25.06 -9.53 -26.43
N THR A 5 25.43 -10.14 -25.31
CA THR A 5 24.55 -11.05 -24.58
C THR A 5 23.34 -10.24 -24.09
N MET A 6 22.17 -10.51 -24.67
CA MET A 6 20.90 -9.98 -24.19
C MET A 6 20.56 -10.67 -22.86
N THR A 7 20.72 -9.95 -21.75
CA THR A 7 20.26 -10.42 -20.44
C THR A 7 18.73 -10.34 -20.40
N ILE A 8 18.07 -11.49 -20.29
CA ILE A 8 16.63 -11.54 -20.01
C ILE A 8 16.44 -11.26 -18.52
N LEU A 9 15.64 -10.25 -18.20
CA LEU A 9 15.30 -9.89 -16.82
C LEU A 9 13.92 -10.46 -16.46
N ASN A 10 13.79 -10.98 -15.24
CA ASN A 10 12.53 -11.41 -14.67
C ASN A 10 11.97 -10.33 -13.70
N HIS A 11 10.66 -10.32 -13.51
CA HIS A 11 10.00 -9.45 -12.55
C HIS A 11 8.71 -10.11 -12.07
N THR A 12 8.22 -9.67 -10.90
CA THR A 12 6.90 -10.03 -10.39
C THR A 12 6.00 -8.79 -10.42
N LEU A 13 4.69 -9.00 -10.59
CA LEU A 13 3.70 -7.91 -10.64
C LEU A 13 3.22 -7.47 -9.23
N GLY A 14 3.57 -8.22 -8.20
CA GLY A 14 3.18 -7.97 -6.81
C GLY A 14 3.42 -9.21 -5.95
N PHE A 15 3.46 -9.01 -4.63
CA PHE A 15 3.69 -10.06 -3.65
C PHE A 15 2.60 -10.08 -2.55
N PRO A 16 2.14 -11.24 -2.07
CA PRO A 16 1.14 -11.30 -1.02
C PRO A 16 1.57 -10.60 0.28
N ARG A 17 0.91 -9.48 0.59
CA ARG A 17 1.28 -8.60 1.73
C ARG A 17 0.91 -9.10 3.13
N VAL A 18 0.00 -10.07 3.23
CA VAL A 18 -0.62 -10.48 4.51
C VAL A 18 0.38 -11.12 5.48
N GLY A 19 1.49 -11.66 4.97
CA GLY A 19 2.51 -12.38 5.72
C GLY A 19 2.15 -13.84 5.98
N LEU A 20 3.18 -14.67 6.23
CA LEU A 20 3.08 -16.12 6.38
C LEU A 20 2.12 -16.55 7.49
N ARG A 21 2.05 -15.80 8.59
CA ARG A 21 1.20 -16.07 9.76
C ARG A 21 0.11 -15.01 9.95
N ARG A 22 -0.27 -14.34 8.86
CA ARG A 22 -1.25 -13.25 8.81
C ARG A 22 -0.89 -12.09 9.75
N GLU A 23 0.39 -11.76 9.80
CA GLU A 23 0.96 -10.70 10.62
C GLU A 23 0.26 -9.37 10.38
N LEU A 24 0.01 -9.01 9.11
CA LEU A 24 -0.65 -7.76 8.76
C LEU A 24 -2.07 -7.68 9.33
N LYS A 25 -2.85 -8.76 9.19
CA LYS A 25 -4.21 -8.84 9.73
C LYS A 25 -4.22 -8.65 11.25
N LYS A 26 -3.33 -9.36 11.96
CA LYS A 26 -3.23 -9.29 13.42
C LYS A 26 -2.87 -7.90 13.90
N ALA A 27 -1.89 -7.25 13.24
CA ALA A 27 -1.46 -5.90 13.59
C ALA A 27 -2.57 -4.88 13.38
N GLN A 28 -3.29 -4.95 12.25
CA GLN A 28 -4.42 -4.07 11.97
C GLN A 28 -5.56 -4.24 12.98
N GLU A 29 -5.92 -5.49 13.30
CA GLU A 29 -6.98 -5.76 14.28
C GLU A 29 -6.60 -5.33 15.69
N SER A 30 -5.33 -5.50 16.08
CA SER A 30 -4.81 -4.98 17.33
C SER A 30 -4.91 -3.45 17.40
N TYR A 31 -4.50 -2.76 16.32
CA TYR A 31 -4.58 -1.31 16.22
C TYR A 31 -6.02 -0.80 16.28
N TRP A 32 -6.93 -1.41 15.50
CA TRP A 32 -8.35 -1.03 15.51
C TRP A 32 -9.05 -1.30 16.85
N ALA A 33 -8.53 -2.24 17.64
CA ALA A 33 -9.02 -2.53 18.98
C ALA A 33 -8.40 -1.63 20.06
N GLY A 34 -7.43 -0.77 19.71
CA GLY A 34 -6.71 0.07 20.66
C GLY A 34 -5.66 -0.69 21.50
N ASN A 35 -5.29 -1.90 21.09
CA ASN A 35 -4.33 -2.75 21.80
C ASN A 35 -2.88 -2.52 21.37
N SER A 36 -2.65 -1.74 20.31
CA SER A 36 -1.32 -1.37 19.81
C SER A 36 -1.34 0.05 19.25
N THR A 37 -0.19 0.71 19.20
CA THR A 37 -0.05 2.06 18.66
C THR A 37 0.02 2.06 17.13
N GLN A 38 -0.09 3.26 16.53
CA GLN A 38 0.08 3.41 15.09
C GLN A 38 1.54 3.12 14.68
N GLU A 39 2.51 3.49 15.49
CA GLU A 39 3.93 3.23 15.26
C GLU A 39 4.23 1.74 15.21
N GLU A 40 3.64 0.95 16.12
CA GLU A 40 3.76 -0.51 16.12
C GLU A 40 3.16 -1.13 14.86
N LEU A 41 2.01 -0.64 14.41
CA LEU A 41 1.40 -1.08 13.15
C LEU A 41 2.29 -0.76 11.94
N LEU A 42 2.82 0.47 11.88
CA LEU A 42 3.72 0.91 10.81
C LEU A 42 5.02 0.09 10.78
N ALA A 43 5.57 -0.26 11.96
CA ALA A 43 6.74 -1.12 12.07
C ALA A 43 6.50 -2.51 11.47
N VAL A 44 5.35 -3.14 11.77
CA VAL A 44 4.97 -4.44 11.19
C VAL A 44 4.89 -4.37 9.65
N GLY A 45 4.32 -3.29 9.10
CA GLY A 45 4.27 -3.09 7.65
C GLY A 45 5.65 -2.97 7.01
N ARG A 46 6.55 -2.18 7.61
CA ARG A 46 7.93 -2.03 7.16
C ARG A 46 8.69 -3.36 7.19
N GLU A 47 8.57 -4.11 8.28
CA GLU A 47 9.18 -5.43 8.41
C GLU A 47 8.66 -6.42 7.36
N LEU A 48 7.35 -6.40 7.07
CA LEU A 48 6.75 -7.23 6.03
C LEU A 48 7.33 -6.88 4.65
N ARG A 49 7.34 -5.61 4.26
CA ARG A 49 7.89 -5.16 2.97
C ARG A 49 9.35 -5.55 2.82
N ALA A 50 10.19 -5.21 3.79
CA ALA A 50 11.62 -5.53 3.78
C ALA A 50 11.86 -7.03 3.60
N ARG A 51 11.13 -7.86 4.35
CA ARG A 51 11.25 -9.33 4.26
C ARG A 51 10.79 -9.86 2.92
N HIS A 52 9.69 -9.35 2.35
CA HIS A 52 9.17 -9.78 1.06
C HIS A 52 10.08 -9.37 -0.11
N TRP A 53 10.66 -8.17 -0.08
CA TRP A 53 11.66 -7.76 -1.06
C TRP A 53 12.90 -8.64 -0.97
N GLN A 54 13.40 -8.89 0.24
CA GLN A 54 14.56 -9.75 0.44
C GLN A 54 14.31 -11.19 -0.04
N GLN A 55 13.13 -11.76 0.23
CA GLN A 55 12.75 -13.10 -0.22
C GLN A 55 12.73 -13.20 -1.75
N GLN A 56 12.16 -12.21 -2.44
CA GLN A 56 12.14 -12.19 -3.91
C GLN A 56 13.55 -12.05 -4.49
N GLN A 57 14.39 -11.19 -3.92
CA GLN A 57 15.78 -11.06 -4.34
C GLN A 57 16.57 -12.36 -4.13
N GLN A 58 16.42 -13.01 -2.97
CA GLN A 58 17.05 -14.31 -2.67
C GLN A 58 16.57 -15.42 -3.61
N ALA A 59 15.34 -15.33 -4.11
CA ALA A 59 14.80 -16.25 -5.11
C ALA A 59 15.30 -15.95 -6.54
N GLY A 60 16.11 -14.90 -6.74
CA GLY A 60 16.67 -14.53 -8.04
C GLY A 60 15.75 -13.64 -8.88
N VAL A 61 14.83 -12.89 -8.25
CA VAL A 61 14.03 -11.89 -8.96
C VAL A 61 14.87 -10.65 -9.28
N ASP A 62 15.01 -10.29 -10.55
CA ASP A 62 15.83 -9.16 -11.00
C ASP A 62 15.19 -7.81 -10.66
N LEU A 63 13.87 -7.71 -10.84
CA LEU A 63 13.09 -6.51 -10.56
C LEU A 63 11.96 -6.80 -9.57
N VAL A 64 12.10 -6.28 -8.34
CA VAL A 64 11.08 -6.43 -7.29
C VAL A 64 10.02 -5.31 -7.37
N PRO A 65 8.73 -5.63 -7.12
CA PRO A 65 7.65 -4.65 -7.10
C PRO A 65 7.70 -3.81 -5.83
N VAL A 66 7.33 -2.54 -5.99
CA VAL A 66 7.07 -1.59 -4.90
C VAL A 66 5.74 -0.90 -5.21
N GLY A 67 4.95 -0.61 -4.18
CA GLY A 67 3.58 -0.11 -4.31
C GLY A 67 2.52 -1.23 -4.36
N ASP A 68 2.91 -2.49 -4.26
CA ASP A 68 2.00 -3.64 -4.16
C ASP A 68 1.47 -3.85 -2.72
N PHE A 69 2.20 -3.35 -1.71
CA PHE A 69 1.72 -3.31 -0.33
C PHE A 69 0.56 -2.32 -0.18
N ALA A 70 -0.47 -2.71 0.57
CA ALA A 70 -1.50 -1.77 1.01
C ALA A 70 -2.03 -2.13 2.40
N TRP A 71 -2.35 -1.10 3.18
CA TRP A 71 -2.96 -1.26 4.49
C TRP A 71 -4.40 -1.77 4.43
N TYR A 72 -5.10 -1.65 3.30
CA TYR A 72 -6.45 -2.18 3.20
C TYR A 72 -6.76 -2.65 1.79
N ASP A 73 -6.64 -1.72 0.84
CA ASP A 73 -6.85 -1.95 -0.59
C ASP A 73 -5.92 -1.02 -1.40
N HIS A 74 -5.38 -1.54 -2.50
CA HIS A 74 -4.44 -0.83 -3.36
C HIS A 74 -5.14 0.23 -4.24
N VAL A 75 -6.40 0.01 -4.62
CA VAL A 75 -7.19 1.03 -5.33
C VAL A 75 -7.48 2.20 -4.39
N LEU A 76 -7.86 1.91 -3.13
CA LEU A 76 -7.97 2.93 -2.09
C LEU A 76 -6.65 3.69 -1.89
N THR A 77 -5.50 2.99 -1.78
CA THR A 77 -4.20 3.65 -1.67
C THR A 77 -3.95 4.62 -2.83
N THR A 78 -4.29 4.22 -4.06
CA THR A 78 -4.16 5.09 -5.25
C THR A 78 -5.13 6.28 -5.19
N SER A 79 -6.37 6.06 -4.73
CA SER A 79 -7.35 7.12 -4.51
C SER A 79 -6.79 8.18 -3.56
N LEU A 80 -6.22 7.76 -2.42
CA LEU A 80 -5.65 8.65 -1.42
C LEU A 80 -4.36 9.34 -1.90
N LEU A 81 -3.52 8.65 -2.67
CA LEU A 81 -2.33 9.24 -3.31
C LEU A 81 -2.72 10.46 -4.16
N LEU A 82 -3.81 10.36 -4.91
CA LEU A 82 -4.36 11.43 -5.76
C LEU A 82 -5.23 12.45 -5.00
N GLY A 83 -5.32 12.34 -3.67
CA GLY A 83 -6.12 13.23 -2.84
C GLY A 83 -7.64 13.01 -2.98
N ASN A 84 -8.05 11.88 -3.55
CA ASN A 84 -9.45 11.51 -3.70
C ASN A 84 -10.00 10.91 -2.40
N VAL A 85 -10.61 11.77 -1.58
CA VAL A 85 -11.21 11.43 -0.28
C VAL A 85 -12.68 11.85 -0.29
N PRO A 86 -13.64 10.92 -0.07
CA PRO A 86 -15.05 11.27 0.09
C PRO A 86 -15.24 12.29 1.21
N ALA A 87 -16.08 13.32 0.99
CA ALA A 87 -16.25 14.45 1.92
C ALA A 87 -16.53 14.03 3.37
N ARG A 88 -17.28 12.93 3.56
CA ARG A 88 -17.62 12.39 4.89
C ARG A 88 -16.43 11.81 5.68
N HIS A 89 -15.31 11.53 5.01
CA HIS A 89 -14.11 10.94 5.61
C HIS A 89 -12.94 11.93 5.71
N GLN A 90 -13.10 13.15 5.19
CA GLN A 90 -12.06 14.18 5.21
C GLN A 90 -11.76 14.65 6.64
N ASN A 91 -10.46 14.73 6.98
CA ASN A 91 -10.02 15.39 8.19
C ASN A 91 -10.30 16.91 8.11
N LYS A 92 -10.52 17.55 9.27
CA LYS A 92 -10.84 18.99 9.35
C LYS A 92 -9.73 19.89 8.79
N ASP A 93 -8.49 19.46 8.91
CA ASP A 93 -7.30 20.15 8.38
C ASP A 93 -6.97 19.75 6.93
N GLY A 94 -7.76 18.85 6.32
CA GLY A 94 -7.55 18.32 4.98
C GLY A 94 -6.38 17.35 4.86
N SER A 95 -5.79 16.92 5.98
CA SER A 95 -4.77 15.86 5.99
C SER A 95 -5.37 14.52 5.58
N ILE A 96 -4.51 13.63 5.09
CA ILE A 96 -4.86 12.25 4.79
C ILE A 96 -3.92 11.38 5.62
N ASP A 97 -4.50 10.61 6.53
CA ASP A 97 -3.76 9.74 7.44
C ASP A 97 -4.20 8.27 7.31
N LEU A 98 -3.55 7.38 8.07
CA LEU A 98 -3.86 5.95 8.08
C LEU A 98 -5.30 5.69 8.56
N ASP A 99 -5.79 6.52 9.46
CA ASP A 99 -7.16 6.42 9.98
C ASP A 99 -8.19 6.89 8.96
N THR A 100 -7.87 7.87 8.11
CA THR A 100 -8.67 8.25 6.94
C THR A 100 -8.86 7.06 6.01
N LEU A 101 -7.77 6.33 5.72
CA LEU A 101 -7.80 5.10 4.93
C LEU A 101 -8.73 4.05 5.57
N PHE A 102 -8.60 3.82 6.88
CA PHE A 102 -9.46 2.86 7.56
C PHE A 102 -10.92 3.31 7.67
N ARG A 103 -11.21 4.59 7.89
CA ARG A 103 -12.60 5.08 7.90
C ARG A 103 -13.27 4.88 6.54
N ILE A 104 -12.56 5.09 5.43
CA ILE A 104 -13.11 4.78 4.09
C ILE A 104 -13.34 3.28 3.94
N GLY A 105 -12.37 2.45 4.32
CA GLY A 105 -12.42 1.00 4.13
C GLY A 105 -13.46 0.27 5.00
N ARG A 106 -13.64 0.69 6.25
CA ARG A 106 -14.44 -0.03 7.26
C ARG A 106 -15.35 0.85 8.11
N GLY A 107 -15.46 2.14 7.79
CA GLY A 107 -16.39 3.09 8.41
C GLY A 107 -15.97 3.66 9.76
N ARG A 108 -14.89 3.16 10.36
CA ARG A 108 -14.36 3.62 11.64
C ARG A 108 -12.86 3.33 11.77
N ALA A 109 -12.17 4.15 12.55
CA ALA A 109 -10.78 4.00 12.93
C ALA A 109 -10.58 4.50 14.38
N PRO A 110 -9.40 4.32 15.01
CA PRO A 110 -9.12 4.88 16.33
C PRO A 110 -9.35 6.38 16.44
N THR A 111 -9.11 7.15 15.38
CA THR A 111 -9.39 8.59 15.31
C THR A 111 -10.37 8.96 14.19
N GLY A 112 -10.94 10.17 14.29
CA GLY A 112 -11.92 10.73 13.36
C GLY A 112 -13.35 10.23 13.57
N GLU A 113 -14.31 10.90 12.93
CA GLU A 113 -15.73 10.60 13.08
C GLU A 113 -16.11 9.35 12.27
N PRO A 114 -16.82 8.36 12.87
CA PRO A 114 -17.35 7.23 12.13
C PRO A 114 -18.36 7.66 11.05
N ALA A 115 -18.29 7.01 9.88
CA ALA A 115 -19.20 7.23 8.78
C ALA A 115 -19.38 5.94 7.97
N ALA A 116 -20.36 5.90 7.06
CA ALA A 116 -20.52 4.73 6.19
C ALA A 116 -19.25 4.49 5.36
N ALA A 117 -18.76 3.24 5.39
CA ALA A 117 -17.66 2.80 4.54
C ALA A 117 -17.99 3.03 3.06
N ALA A 118 -16.98 3.15 2.21
CA ALA A 118 -17.18 3.18 0.78
C ALA A 118 -17.64 1.81 0.26
N GLU A 119 -18.23 1.80 -0.94
CA GLU A 119 -18.66 0.57 -1.59
C GLU A 119 -17.46 -0.35 -1.87
N MET A 120 -17.68 -1.66 -1.73
CA MET A 120 -16.74 -2.70 -2.13
C MET A 120 -17.32 -3.52 -3.27
N THR A 121 -16.52 -3.79 -4.29
CA THR A 121 -16.90 -4.69 -5.38
C THR A 121 -15.77 -5.62 -5.79
N LYS A 122 -16.07 -6.65 -6.57
CA LYS A 122 -15.09 -7.64 -7.01
C LYS A 122 -14.08 -7.02 -7.97
N TRP A 123 -12.81 -7.35 -7.77
CA TRP A 123 -11.75 -7.03 -8.71
C TRP A 123 -11.79 -8.02 -9.87
N PHE A 124 -12.35 -7.56 -11.00
CA PHE A 124 -12.61 -8.38 -12.18
C PHE A 124 -13.37 -9.67 -11.83
N ASN A 125 -12.90 -10.82 -12.30
CA ASN A 125 -13.43 -12.15 -12.05
C ASN A 125 -12.73 -12.86 -10.87
N THR A 126 -12.02 -12.12 -10.00
CA THR A 126 -11.35 -12.68 -8.83
C THR A 126 -12.24 -12.65 -7.57
N ASN A 127 -11.76 -13.22 -6.46
CA ASN A 127 -12.38 -13.07 -5.14
C ASN A 127 -11.78 -11.92 -4.30
N TYR A 128 -10.83 -11.17 -4.87
CA TYR A 128 -10.37 -9.93 -4.25
C TYR A 128 -11.45 -8.85 -4.40
N HIS A 129 -11.65 -8.05 -3.36
CA HIS A 129 -12.56 -6.92 -3.39
C HIS A 129 -11.76 -5.63 -3.21
N TYR A 130 -12.13 -4.60 -3.94
CA TYR A 130 -11.49 -3.29 -3.85
C TYR A 130 -12.52 -2.23 -3.44
N MET A 131 -12.04 -1.10 -2.91
CA MET A 131 -12.89 0.03 -2.56
C MET A 131 -13.16 0.85 -3.81
N VAL A 132 -14.43 1.03 -4.17
CA VAL A 132 -14.83 1.81 -5.34
C VAL A 132 -14.49 3.29 -5.10
N PRO A 133 -13.64 3.93 -5.93
CA PRO A 133 -13.38 5.36 -5.78
C PRO A 133 -14.64 6.19 -6.04
N GLU A 134 -14.93 7.12 -5.15
CA GLU A 134 -16.05 8.05 -5.29
C GLU A 134 -15.58 9.35 -5.94
N PHE A 135 -16.32 9.86 -6.93
CA PHE A 135 -15.97 11.08 -7.65
C PHE A 135 -17.11 12.08 -7.67
N THR A 136 -16.77 13.37 -7.67
CA THR A 136 -17.74 14.46 -7.82
C THR A 136 -17.36 15.39 -8.97
N LYS A 137 -18.36 16.03 -9.59
CA LYS A 137 -18.12 16.96 -10.69
C LYS A 137 -17.29 18.15 -10.20
N GLY A 138 -16.20 18.46 -10.91
CA GLY A 138 -15.32 19.59 -10.57
C GLY A 138 -14.27 19.30 -9.49
N GLN A 139 -14.18 18.04 -9.05
CA GLN A 139 -13.17 17.61 -8.08
C GLN A 139 -11.75 17.88 -8.59
N GLN A 140 -10.90 18.35 -7.69
CA GLN A 140 -9.48 18.59 -7.93
C GLN A 140 -8.65 17.47 -7.32
N PHE A 141 -7.63 17.04 -8.04
CA PHE A 141 -6.68 16.03 -7.57
C PHE A 141 -5.36 16.69 -7.22
N LYS A 142 -4.74 16.22 -6.14
CA LYS A 142 -3.44 16.68 -5.66
C LYS A 142 -2.75 15.52 -4.95
N LEU A 143 -1.42 15.54 -4.91
CA LEU A 143 -0.68 14.57 -4.11
C LEU A 143 -1.13 14.68 -2.64
N GLY A 144 -1.58 13.57 -2.07
CA GLY A 144 -2.14 13.51 -0.72
C GLY A 144 -1.40 12.51 0.17
N TRP A 145 -1.62 11.22 -0.07
CA TRP A 145 -1.03 10.13 0.72
C TRP A 145 0.28 9.63 0.10
N THR A 146 1.40 9.80 0.78
CA THR A 146 2.76 9.59 0.22
C THR A 146 3.32 8.18 0.40
N GLN A 147 2.51 7.21 0.89
CA GLN A 147 2.98 5.84 1.17
C GLN A 147 3.82 5.22 0.04
N LEU A 148 3.42 5.39 -1.22
CA LEU A 148 4.19 4.85 -2.36
C LEU A 148 5.62 5.42 -2.41
N LEU A 149 5.78 6.72 -2.18
CA LEU A 149 7.08 7.39 -2.20
C LEU A 149 7.94 6.89 -1.02
N ASP A 150 7.34 6.80 0.16
CA ASP A 150 8.02 6.30 1.36
C ASP A 150 8.48 4.83 1.17
N GLU A 151 7.66 4.00 0.52
CA GLU A 151 8.00 2.61 0.20
C GLU A 151 9.10 2.48 -0.86
N VAL A 152 9.15 3.40 -1.82
CA VAL A 152 10.25 3.49 -2.79
C VAL A 152 11.55 3.85 -2.07
N ASP A 153 11.53 4.84 -1.18
CA ASP A 153 12.69 5.24 -0.39
C ASP A 153 13.18 4.10 0.52
N GLU A 154 12.26 3.38 1.17
CA GLU A 154 12.57 2.18 1.95
C GLU A 154 13.24 1.09 1.10
N ALA A 155 12.71 0.81 -0.09
CA ALA A 155 13.26 -0.20 -0.98
C ALA A 155 14.65 0.20 -1.51
N LEU A 156 14.84 1.48 -1.85
CA LEU A 156 16.13 2.02 -2.31
C LEU A 156 17.19 1.95 -1.20
N ALA A 157 16.82 2.22 0.05
CA ALA A 157 17.74 2.11 1.19
C ALA A 157 18.21 0.66 1.45
N LEU A 158 17.39 -0.34 1.07
CA LEU A 158 17.69 -1.76 1.20
C LEU A 158 18.36 -2.37 -0.05
N ALA A 159 18.32 -1.66 -1.19
CA ALA A 159 18.85 -2.17 -2.45
C ALA A 159 20.38 -2.26 -2.39
N THR A 160 20.92 -3.47 -2.53
CA THR A 160 22.34 -3.66 -2.82
C THR A 160 22.58 -3.44 -4.33
N LYS A 161 23.81 -3.11 -4.73
CA LYS A 161 24.17 -2.78 -6.13
C LYS A 161 23.72 -3.81 -7.20
N SER A 162 23.38 -5.04 -6.81
CA SER A 162 22.89 -6.09 -7.71
C SER A 162 21.36 -6.09 -7.94
N SER A 163 20.59 -5.40 -7.10
CA SER A 163 19.14 -5.52 -7.04
C SER A 163 18.49 -4.22 -7.53
N ARG A 164 17.70 -4.27 -8.60
CA ARG A 164 17.00 -3.09 -9.14
C ARG A 164 15.53 -3.14 -8.73
N CYS A 165 14.99 -2.00 -8.32
CA CYS A 165 13.55 -1.86 -8.12
C CYS A 165 12.88 -1.46 -9.45
N CYS A 166 11.66 -1.96 -9.74
CA CYS A 166 10.91 -1.61 -10.96
C CYS A 166 10.77 -0.09 -11.18
N TRP A 167 10.73 0.69 -10.11
CA TRP A 167 10.54 2.14 -10.14
C TRP A 167 11.84 2.97 -10.09
N ALA A 168 13.01 2.34 -9.97
CA ALA A 168 14.29 3.02 -9.79
C ALA A 168 15.07 3.26 -11.10
N ARG A 169 14.39 3.64 -12.18
CA ARG A 169 15.04 4.05 -13.44
C ARG A 169 14.64 5.47 -13.84
#